data_AF-A0A8B9PG66-F1
#
_entry.id   AF-A0A8B9PG66-F1
#
_cell.length_a   1.000
_cell.length_b   1.000
_cell.length_c   1.000
_cell.angle_alpha   90.00
_cell.angle_beta   90.00
_cell.angle_gamma   90.00
#
_symmetry.space_group_name_H-M   'P 1'
#
loop_
_entity.id
_entity.type
_entity.pdbx_description
1 polymer ?
#
loop_
_entity_poly.entity_id
_entity_poly.type
_entity_poly.pdbx_seq_one_letter_code
_entity_poly.pdbx_strand_id
1 'polypeptide(L)' 'MARALLLSLLLVAWAVASPHQRGLIFNLDTGELCLQSAQCKSGCCHRSGGLSLARCMPKAAEAQECSPK' A
#
# COMPACT_ATOMS: atom_id res chain seq x y z
N MET A 1 19.40 -13.08 33.54
CA MET A 1 19.14 -14.01 32.41
C MET A 1 17.71 -13.88 31.87
N ALA A 2 16.66 -14.24 32.64
CA ALA A 2 15.27 -14.29 32.15
C ALA A 2 14.69 -12.95 31.64
N ARG A 3 15.03 -11.83 32.30
CA ARG A 3 14.52 -10.50 31.91
C ARG A 3 15.07 -10.01 30.58
N ALA A 4 16.33 -10.33 30.28
CA ALA A 4 16.95 -10.02 28.99
C ALA A 4 16.37 -10.90 27.87
N LEU A 5 16.07 -12.16 28.17
CA LEU A 5 15.40 -13.09 27.26
C LEU A 5 13.97 -12.62 26.94
N LEU A 6 13.22 -12.13 27.93
CA LEU A 6 11.88 -11.58 27.71
C LEU A 6 11.90 -10.32 26.84
N LEU A 7 12.83 -9.38 27.09
CA LEU A 7 12.96 -8.16 26.30
C LEU A 7 13.37 -8.46 24.84
N SER A 8 14.26 -9.42 24.64
CA SER A 8 14.66 -9.87 23.30
C SER A 8 13.51 -10.57 22.58
N LEU A 9 12.71 -11.40 23.28
CA LEU A 9 11.54 -12.06 22.70
C LEU A 9 10.47 -11.06 22.26
N LEU A 10 10.21 -10.03 23.10
CA LEU A 10 9.35 -8.93 22.68
C LEU A 10 9.93 -8.29 21.42
N LEU A 11 11.19 -7.85 21.43
CA LEU A 11 11.90 -7.20 20.28
C LEU A 11 11.80 -7.98 18.96
N VAL A 12 11.83 -9.30 19.01
CA VAL A 12 11.64 -10.15 17.84
C VAL A 12 10.17 -10.15 17.37
N ALA A 13 9.21 -10.18 18.29
CA ALA A 13 7.78 -10.23 17.95
C ALA A 13 7.31 -8.97 17.19
N TRP A 14 7.70 -7.76 17.62
CA TRP A 14 7.36 -6.55 16.86
C TRP A 14 8.14 -6.43 15.53
N ALA A 15 9.33 -7.01 15.42
CA ALA A 15 10.05 -7.05 14.15
C ALA A 15 9.36 -7.98 13.13
N VAL A 16 8.88 -9.15 13.56
CA VAL A 16 8.14 -10.11 12.71
C VAL A 16 6.74 -9.62 12.33
N ALA A 17 6.05 -8.92 13.25
CA ALA A 17 4.73 -8.37 12.99
C ALA A 17 4.77 -7.06 12.20
N SER A 18 5.96 -6.46 12.00
CA SER A 18 6.09 -5.33 11.09
C SER A 18 5.70 -5.81 9.68
N PRO A 19 4.88 -5.05 8.93
CA PRO A 19 4.58 -5.36 7.53
C PRO A 19 5.83 -5.02 6.70
N HIS A 20 6.96 -5.65 7.01
CA HIS A 20 8.22 -5.47 6.34
C HIS A 20 8.16 -6.23 5.03
N GLN A 21 7.87 -5.49 3.97
CA GLN A 21 8.06 -5.89 2.59
C GLN A 21 7.19 -7.06 2.14
N ARG A 22 5.86 -6.86 2.13
CA ARG A 22 5.15 -7.34 0.93
C ARG A 22 5.69 -6.49 -0.21
N GLY A 23 6.58 -7.08 -1.03
CA GLY A 23 7.07 -6.42 -2.23
C GLY A 23 5.88 -5.77 -2.93
N LEU A 24 5.95 -4.46 -3.13
CA LEU A 24 4.94 -3.73 -3.88
C LEU A 24 4.80 -4.49 -5.20
N ILE A 25 3.65 -5.13 -5.42
CA ILE A 25 3.42 -5.87 -6.66
C ILE A 25 3.33 -4.78 -7.73
N PHE A 26 4.18 -4.86 -8.76
CA PHE A 26 4.23 -3.87 -9.85
C PHE A 26 3.49 -4.39 -11.07
N ASN A 27 3.10 -3.48 -11.96
CA ASN A 27 2.34 -3.75 -13.19
C ASN A 27 0.92 -4.29 -12.96
N LEU A 28 0.22 -3.79 -11.95
CA LEU A 28 -1.19 -4.08 -11.74
C LEU A 28 -2.06 -3.47 -12.83
N ASP A 29 -3.08 -4.22 -13.23
CA ASP A 29 -4.13 -3.81 -14.14
C ASP A 29 -5.25 -3.04 -13.42
N THR A 30 -6.13 -2.41 -14.20
CA THR A 30 -7.23 -1.59 -13.66
C THR A 30 -8.17 -2.45 -12.81
N GLY A 31 -8.52 -1.96 -11.61
CA GLY A 31 -9.40 -2.64 -10.67
C GLY A 31 -8.69 -3.46 -9.58
N GLU A 32 -7.38 -3.69 -9.69
CA GLU A 32 -6.61 -4.41 -8.67
C GLU A 32 -6.30 -3.53 -7.46
N LEU A 33 -6.09 -4.16 -6.30
CA LEU A 33 -5.75 -3.47 -5.06
C LEU A 33 -4.34 -2.87 -5.13
N CYS A 34 -4.22 -1.58 -4.83
CA CYS A 34 -2.94 -0.88 -4.82
C CYS A 34 -2.75 -0.08 -3.53
N LEU A 35 -1.49 0.18 -3.19
CA LEU A 35 -1.10 1.06 -2.08
C LEU A 35 -0.38 2.33 -2.57
N GLN A 36 0.12 2.30 -3.80
CA GLN A 36 0.96 3.35 -4.39
C GLN A 36 0.76 3.37 -5.90
N SER A 37 0.67 4.56 -6.50
CA SER A 37 0.38 4.73 -7.94
C SER A 37 1.42 4.07 -8.86
N ALA A 38 2.66 3.89 -8.42
CA ALA A 38 3.71 3.22 -9.18
C ALA A 38 3.46 1.72 -9.41
N GLN A 39 2.56 1.11 -8.62
CA GLN A 39 2.19 -0.30 -8.79
C GLN A 39 1.32 -0.52 -10.02
N CYS A 40 0.51 0.47 -10.40
CA CYS A 40 -0.47 0.34 -11.47
C CYS A 40 0.16 0.68 -12.84
N LYS A 41 -0.15 -0.10 -13.89
CA LYS A 41 0.22 0.25 -15.27
C LYS A 41 -0.34 1.61 -15.71
N SER A 42 -1.51 1.96 -15.22
CA SER A 42 -2.14 3.28 -15.45
C SER A 42 -1.44 4.42 -14.72
N GLY A 43 -0.56 4.13 -13.75
CA GLY A 43 0.10 5.13 -12.91
C GLY A 43 -0.85 5.91 -12.00
N CYS A 44 -2.02 5.36 -11.68
CA CYS A 44 -3.02 5.97 -10.79
C CYS A 44 -3.60 4.93 -9.83
N CYS A 45 -3.33 5.11 -8.54
CA CYS A 45 -3.95 4.35 -7.46
C CYS A 45 -5.00 5.23 -6.78
N HIS A 46 -6.27 5.02 -7.11
CA HIS A 46 -7.36 5.88 -6.67
C HIS A 46 -8.10 5.29 -5.48
N ARG A 47 -8.55 6.18 -4.58
CA ARG A 47 -9.29 5.82 -3.38
C ARG A 47 -10.61 6.60 -3.39
N SER A 48 -11.73 5.90 -3.41
CA SER A 48 -13.06 6.52 -3.45
C SER A 48 -13.44 7.26 -2.15
N GLY A 49 -12.77 6.98 -1.03
CA GLY A 49 -13.02 7.64 0.25
C GLY A 49 -11.98 7.28 1.31
N GLY A 50 -11.95 8.01 2.43
CA GLY A 50 -10.89 7.92 3.45
C GLY A 50 -10.74 6.56 4.15
N LEU A 51 -11.75 5.69 4.08
CA LEU A 51 -11.72 4.33 4.63
C LEU A 51 -11.74 3.23 3.57
N SER A 52 -11.97 3.57 2.30
CA SER A 52 -12.03 2.59 1.20
C SER A 52 -10.66 1.99 0.91
N LEU A 53 -10.61 0.79 0.34
CA LEU A 53 -9.36 0.27 -0.24
C LEU A 53 -9.10 0.96 -1.58
N ALA A 54 -7.84 1.36 -1.82
CA ALA A 54 -7.45 1.97 -3.08
C ALA A 54 -7.27 0.90 -4.17
N ARG A 55 -7.61 1.26 -5.41
CA ARG A 55 -7.51 0.39 -6.57
C ARG A 55 -6.93 1.13 -7.77
N CYS A 56 -6.30 0.38 -8.67
CA CYS A 56 -5.79 0.93 -9.91
C CYS A 56 -6.95 1.45 -10.77
N MET A 57 -6.85 2.68 -11.26
CA MET A 57 -7.85 3.31 -12.13
C MET A 57 -7.18 3.98 -13.33
N PRO A 58 -7.88 4.19 -14.46
CA PRO A 58 -7.38 5.06 -15.51
C PRO A 58 -7.20 6.49 -14.96
N LYS A 59 -6.27 7.24 -15.55
CA LYS A 59 -6.19 8.69 -15.29
C LYS A 59 -7.45 9.37 -15.85
N ALA A 60 -7.84 10.48 -15.23
CA ALA A 60 -8.90 11.32 -15.74
C ALA A 60 -8.58 11.74 -17.18
N ALA A 61 -9.57 11.64 -18.07
CA ALA A 61 -9.48 12.17 -19.41
C ALA A 61 -9.63 13.71 -19.40
N GLU A 62 -9.41 14.35 -20.53
CA GLU A 62 -9.64 15.79 -20.69
C GLU A 62 -11.08 16.16 -20.29
N ALA A 63 -11.21 17.29 -19.58
CA ALA A 63 -12.48 17.80 -19.03
C ALA A 63 -13.19 16.91 -17.99
N GLN A 64 -12.53 15.87 -17.46
CA GLN A 64 -13.03 15.09 -16.32
C GLN A 64 -12.55 15.66 -14.99
N GLU A 65 -13.31 15.40 -13.93
CA GLU A 65 -12.90 15.73 -12.56
C GLU A 65 -11.60 15.00 -12.20
N CYS A 66 -10.65 15.72 -11.59
CA CYS A 66 -9.35 15.17 -11.21
C CYS A 66 -8.83 15.78 -9.90
N SER A 67 -7.95 15.06 -9.22
CA SER A 67 -7.21 15.60 -8.08
C SER A 67 -5.98 16.35 -8.57
N PRO A 68 -5.61 17.49 -7.94
CA PRO A 68 -4.32 18.12 -8.19
C PRO A 68 -3.17 17.15 -7.87
N LYS A 69 -2.02 17.41 -8.52
CA LYS A 69 -0.83 16.57 -8.47
C LYS A 69 0.01 16.82 -7.21
#